data_AF-A0A382SQN4-F1
#
_entry.id   AF-A0A382SQN4-F1
#
_cell.length_a   1.000
_cell.length_b   1.000
_cell.length_c   1.000
_cell.angle_alpha   90.00
_cell.angle_beta   90.00
_cell.angle_gamma   90.00
#
_symmetry.space_group_name_H-M   'P 1'
#
loop_
_entity.id
_entity.type
_entity.pdbx_description
1 polymer ?
#
loop_
_entity_poly.entity_id
_entity_poly.type
_entity_poly.pdbx_seq_one_letter_code
_entity_poly.pdbx_strand_id
1 'polypeptide(L)'
;MQPQFDSWQKASHHGVASCVDCHLPQSFVAKYMAKPENGYYHSKGFTFQDFHEPIVINSKNSQILQRNCLGCHEPMTSDMLVSNQ
;
A
#
# COMPACT_ATOMS: atom_id res chain seq x y z
N MET A 1 8.97 -8.02 -7.55
CA MET A 1 8.70 -7.76 -6.11
C MET A 1 9.96 -7.73 -5.25
N GLN A 2 11.07 -8.38 -5.61
CA GLN A 2 12.29 -8.34 -4.78
C GLN A 2 12.81 -6.91 -4.50
N PRO A 3 12.90 -6.00 -5.49
CA PRO A 3 13.36 -4.62 -5.22
C PRO A 3 12.48 -3.87 -4.22
N GLN A 4 11.16 -4.09 -4.27
CA GLN A 4 10.20 -3.49 -3.35
C GLN A 4 10.35 -4.05 -1.93
N PHE A 5 10.58 -5.36 -1.79
CA PHE A 5 10.85 -6.00 -0.51
C PHE A 5 12.17 -5.53 0.11
N ASP A 6 13.23 -5.43 -0.68
CA ASP A 6 14.54 -4.92 -0.23
C ASP A 6 14.48 -3.45 0.21
N SER A 7 13.66 -2.64 -0.48
CA SER A 7 13.40 -1.25 -0.08
C SER A 7 12.61 -1.19 1.24
N TRP A 8 11.56 -2.01 1.39
CA TRP A 8 10.79 -2.09 2.63
C TRP A 8 11.67 -2.48 3.82
N GLN A 9 12.50 -3.52 3.68
CA GLN A 9 13.43 -3.97 4.74
C GLN A 9 14.36 -2.85 5.24
N LYS A 10 14.70 -1.87 4.40
CA LYS A 10 15.57 -0.75 4.76
C LYS A 10 14.81 0.50 5.22
N ALA A 11 13.50 0.55 5.03
CA ALA A 11 12.66 1.69 5.40
C ALA A 11 12.16 1.57 6.84
N SER A 12 11.92 2.69 7.53
CA SER A 12 11.46 2.71 8.95
C SER A 12 10.20 1.88 9.22
N HIS A 13 9.36 1.66 8.21
CA HIS A 13 8.12 0.91 8.35
C HIS A 13 8.31 -0.60 8.58
N HIS A 14 9.46 -1.21 8.26
CA HIS A 14 9.64 -2.66 8.44
C HIS A 14 9.51 -3.13 9.90
N GLY A 15 9.80 -2.25 10.86
CA GLY A 15 9.72 -2.57 12.29
C GLY A 15 8.31 -2.47 12.88
N VAL A 16 7.35 -1.86 12.18
CA VAL A 16 6.01 -1.53 12.73
C VAL A 16 4.85 -1.93 11.82
N ALA A 17 5.10 -2.18 10.54
CA ALA A 17 4.08 -2.45 9.54
C ALA A 17 4.55 -3.52 8.54
N SER A 18 3.63 -4.41 8.19
CA SER A 18 3.78 -5.37 7.11
C SER A 18 3.23 -4.80 5.79
N CYS A 19 3.51 -5.47 4.67
CA CYS A 19 3.07 -5.02 3.34
C CYS A 19 1.55 -4.76 3.28
N VAL A 20 0.75 -5.60 3.97
CA VAL A 20 -0.71 -5.50 3.93
C VAL A 20 -1.26 -4.33 4.74
N ASP A 21 -0.47 -3.77 5.66
CA ASP A 21 -0.90 -2.63 6.48
C ASP A 21 -0.89 -1.35 5.65
N CYS A 22 -0.01 -1.26 4.65
CA CYS A 22 0.00 -0.18 3.67
C CYS A 22 -0.86 -0.50 2.43
N HIS A 23 -0.82 -1.72 1.91
CA HIS A 23 -1.37 -2.05 0.58
C HIS A 23 -2.80 -2.64 0.57
N LEU A 24 -3.41 -2.88 1.73
CA LEU A 24 -4.82 -3.29 1.82
C LEU A 24 -5.61 -2.33 2.72
N PRO A 25 -6.92 -2.15 2.47
CA PRO A 25 -7.75 -1.38 3.39
C PRO A 25 -7.85 -2.07 4.76
N GLN A 26 -8.02 -1.29 5.82
CA GLN A 26 -8.05 -1.80 7.19
C GLN A 26 -9.42 -2.32 7.65
N SER A 27 -10.51 -1.97 6.97
CA SER A 27 -11.83 -2.53 7.31
C SER A 27 -11.93 -3.98 6.87
N PHE A 28 -12.50 -4.83 7.73
CA PHE A 28 -12.55 -6.28 7.53
C PHE A 28 -13.10 -6.66 6.14
N VAL A 29 -14.32 -6.23 5.82
CA VAL A 29 -14.95 -6.59 4.54
C VAL A 29 -14.15 -6.07 3.35
N ALA A 30 -13.71 -4.81 3.36
CA ALA A 30 -12.96 -4.25 2.23
C ALA A 30 -11.62 -4.94 2.03
N LYS A 31 -10.95 -5.35 3.11
CA LYS A 31 -9.67 -6.08 3.07
C LYS A 31 -9.83 -7.40 2.33
N TYR A 32 -10.86 -8.15 2.68
CA TYR A 32 -11.14 -9.46 2.09
C TYR A 32 -11.73 -9.38 0.68
N MET A 33 -12.22 -8.22 0.24
CA MET A 33 -12.56 -7.97 -1.16
C MET A 33 -11.35 -7.53 -2.00
N ALA A 34 -10.50 -6.65 -1.48
CA ALA A 34 -9.33 -6.14 -2.20
C ALA A 34 -8.20 -7.18 -2.33
N LYS A 35 -8.03 -8.06 -1.34
CA LYS A 35 -6.99 -9.09 -1.35
C LYS A 35 -7.09 -10.06 -2.55
N PRO A 36 -8.25 -10.69 -2.85
CA PRO A 36 -8.36 -11.58 -4.01
C PRO A 36 -8.24 -10.83 -5.33
N GLU A 37 -8.77 -9.60 -5.43
CA GLU A 37 -8.62 -8.75 -6.62
C GLU A 37 -7.15 -8.46 -6.93
N ASN A 38 -6.38 -8.02 -5.93
CA ASN A 38 -4.94 -7.81 -6.07
C ASN A 38 -4.21 -9.13 -6.38
N GLY A 39 -4.61 -10.23 -5.74
CA GLY A 39 -4.09 -11.56 -6.03
C GLY A 39 -4.28 -11.96 -7.50
N TYR A 40 -5.48 -11.76 -8.06
CA TYR A 40 -5.78 -12.04 -9.46
C TYR A 40 -4.88 -11.24 -10.40
N TYR A 41 -4.76 -9.92 -10.20
CA TYR A 41 -3.92 -9.07 -11.06
C TYR A 41 -2.44 -9.44 -10.97
N HIS A 42 -1.93 -9.78 -9.78
CA HIS A 42 -0.55 -10.24 -9.62
C HIS A 42 -0.32 -11.60 -10.28
N SER A 43 -1.19 -12.58 -10.03
CA SER A 43 -1.08 -13.91 -10.64
C SER A 43 -1.11 -13.81 -12.17
N LYS A 44 -2.08 -13.08 -12.72
CA LYS A 44 -2.19 -12.83 -14.16
C LYS A 44 -0.92 -12.16 -14.71
N GLY A 45 -0.52 -11.05 -14.07
CA GLY A 45 0.66 -10.26 -14.44
C GLY A 45 1.94 -11.09 -14.48
N PHE A 46 2.23 -11.85 -13.43
CA PHE A 46 3.45 -12.65 -13.34
C PHE A 46 3.38 -13.96 -14.13
N THR A 47 2.21 -14.52 -14.41
CA THR A 47 2.09 -15.68 -15.30
C THR A 47 2.31 -15.30 -16.76
N PHE A 48 1.68 -14.22 -17.23
CA PHE A 48 1.78 -13.80 -18.63
C PHE A 48 2.89 -12.79 -18.91
N GLN A 49 3.55 -12.28 -17.86
CA GLN A 49 4.55 -11.22 -17.94
C GLN A 49 3.99 -9.96 -18.64
N ASP A 50 2.71 -9.65 -18.44
CA ASP A 50 1.97 -8.59 -19.14
C ASP A 50 1.80 -7.30 -18.31
N PHE A 51 2.82 -6.99 -17.50
CA PHE A 51 2.86 -5.78 -16.68
C PHE A 51 3.84 -4.74 -17.26
N HIS A 52 3.64 -3.48 -16.87
CA HIS A 52 4.53 -2.39 -17.21
C HIS A 52 5.78 -2.39 -16.31
N GLU A 53 6.93 -2.09 -16.90
CA GLU A 53 8.15 -1.76 -16.16
C GLU A 53 8.50 -0.27 -16.34
N PRO A 54 8.81 0.47 -15.25
CA PRO A 54 8.87 -0.02 -13.86
C PRO A 54 7.49 -0.41 -13.31
N ILE A 55 7.41 -1.42 -12.42
CA ILE A 55 6.15 -1.78 -11.74
C ILE A 55 5.61 -0.55 -10.97
N VAL A 56 4.47 0.00 -11.41
CA VAL A 56 3.79 1.14 -10.77
C VAL A 56 2.47 0.71 -10.13
N ILE A 57 2.19 1.27 -8.95
CA ILE A 57 0.91 1.08 -8.26
C ILE A 57 -0.24 1.72 -9.06
N ASN A 58 -1.37 1.02 -9.18
CA ASN A 58 -2.55 1.59 -9.81
C ASN A 58 -3.22 2.66 -8.92
N SER A 59 -4.11 3.47 -9.50
CA SER A 59 -4.79 4.56 -8.81
C SER A 59 -5.58 4.11 -7.57
N LYS A 60 -6.31 2.99 -7.66
CA LYS A 60 -7.09 2.43 -6.56
C LYS A 60 -6.20 2.03 -5.37
N ASN A 61 -5.11 1.31 -5.63
CA ASN A 61 -4.17 0.88 -4.59
C ASN A 61 -3.37 2.07 -4.02
N SER A 62 -3.10 3.10 -4.82
CA SER A 62 -2.48 4.35 -4.34
C SER A 62 -3.39 5.08 -3.33
N GLN A 63 -4.70 5.16 -3.59
CA GLN A 63 -5.66 5.75 -2.64
C GLN A 63 -5.81 4.93 -1.35
N ILE A 64 -5.73 3.60 -1.44
CA ILE A 64 -5.68 2.73 -0.25
C ILE A 64 -4.43 3.05 0.56
N LEU A 65 -3.26 3.09 -0.09
CA LEU A 65 -1.98 3.39 0.55
C LEU A 65 -2.02 4.74 1.26
N GLN A 66 -2.47 5.80 0.58
CA GLN A 66 -2.56 7.14 1.18
C GLN A 66 -3.47 7.15 2.42
N ARG A 67 -4.62 6.49 2.37
CA ARG A 67 -5.53 6.39 3.53
C ARG A 67 -4.89 5.68 4.71
N ASN A 68 -4.10 4.64 4.46
CA ASN A 68 -3.39 3.92 5.51
C ASN A 68 -2.25 4.75 6.10
N CYS A 69 -1.53 5.53 5.26
CA CYS A 69 -0.55 6.51 5.74
C CYS A 69 -1.21 7.49 6.73
N LEU A 70 -2.33 8.11 6.31
CA LEU A 70 -3.06 9.05 7.17
C LEU A 70 -3.63 8.37 8.42
N GLY A 71 -4.05 7.11 8.33
CA GLY A 71 -4.60 6.37 9.48
C GLY A 71 -3.59 6.11 10.59
N CYS A 72 -2.35 5.75 10.25
CA CYS A 72 -1.30 5.53 11.25
C CYS A 72 -0.64 6.83 11.73
N HIS A 73 -0.61 7.86 10.87
CA HIS A 73 0.02 9.15 11.17
C HIS A 73 -0.97 10.25 11.52
N GLU A 74 -2.21 9.91 11.87
CA GLU A 74 -3.29 10.87 12.09
C GLU A 74 -2.88 12.04 12.98
N PRO A 75 -2.30 11.85 14.19
CA PRO A 75 -1.95 12.97 15.07
C PRO A 75 -0.95 13.93 14.42
N MET A 76 0.09 13.38 13.78
CA MET A 76 1.11 14.16 13.09
C MET A 76 0.54 14.95 11.91
N THR A 77 -0.35 14.35 11.13
CA THR A 77 -0.93 14.99 9.94
C THR A 77 -1.99 16.03 10.29
N SER A 78 -2.75 15.81 11.36
CA SER A 78 -3.75 16.76 11.86
C SER A 78 -3.07 18.05 12.36
N ASP A 79 -1.94 17.94 13.07
CA ASP A 79 -1.17 19.10 13.55
C ASP A 79 -0.60 19.96 12.42
N MET A 80 -0.20 19.34 11.29
CA MET A 80 0.29 20.07 10.11
C MET A 80 -0.80 20.90 9.44
N LEU A 81 -2.05 20.43 9.44
CA LEU A 81 -3.17 21.16 8.86
C LEU A 81 -3.58 22.36 9.73
N VAL A 82 -3.43 22.25 11.06
CA VAL A 82 -3.68 23.35 11.99
C VAL A 82 -2.55 24.39 11.94
N SER A 83 -1.30 23.97 11.78
CA SER A 83 -0.12 24.88 11.78
C SER A 83 0.07 25.66 10.47
N ASN A 84 -0.65 25.28 9.40
CA ASN A 84 -0.64 25.96 8.09
C ASN A 84 -1.86 26.88 7.88
N GLN A 85 -2.59 27.19 8.95
CA GLN A 85 -3.67 28.19 9.00
C GLN A 85 -3.25 29.36 9.90
#